data_AF-A0A2I0AEF7-F1
#
_entry.id   AF-A0A2I0AEF7-F1
#
_cell.length_a   1.000
_cell.length_b   1.000
_cell.length_c   1.000
_cell.angle_alpha   90.00
_cell.angle_beta   90.00
_cell.angle_gamma   90.00
#
_symmetry.space_group_name_H-M   'P 1'
#
loop_
_entity.id
_entity.type
_entity.pdbx_description
1 polymer ?
#
loop_
_entity_poly.entity_id
_entity_poly.type
_entity_poly.pdbx_seq_one_letter_code
_entity_poly.pdbx_strand_id
1 'polypeptide(L)'
;MAWEEQESASDEEMAVAPPENACRRGHRRSMALDTVEGGSICLPCFAALVSDPHSPTYHVSHALSQLTLAVRDPDLLRDLRSCHAYFLVGPLVDALSVFDDEPLARQVMDLVSDLCFRCDARGLSGVDKRCFTFSLSGDFIARIADRLASGALAWSQRQIYLMRDFPIV
;
A
#
# COMPACT_ATOMS: atom_id res chain seq x y z
N MET A 1 -65.41 27.48 12.61
CA MET A 1 -64.57 26.67 11.70
C MET A 1 -63.45 27.58 11.24
N ALA A 2 -62.15 27.30 11.35
CA ALA A 2 -61.35 26.21 11.89
C ALA A 2 -59.90 26.58 11.47
N TRP A 3 -58.98 26.74 12.44
CA TRP A 3 -57.51 26.49 12.42
C TRP A 3 -56.69 26.97 11.20
N GLU A 4 -55.84 28.00 11.32
CA GLU A 4 -54.43 27.98 11.76
C GLU A 4 -53.43 27.35 10.76
N GLU A 5 -52.45 28.19 10.42
CA GLU A 5 -51.06 27.97 10.00
C GLU A 5 -50.63 26.56 9.53
N GLN A 6 -50.08 26.50 8.31
CA GLN A 6 -49.11 25.48 7.97
C GLN A 6 -47.93 26.13 7.24
N GLU A 7 -46.93 26.51 8.02
CA GLU A 7 -45.55 26.65 7.59
C GLU A 7 -45.12 25.32 6.93
N SER A 8 -44.79 25.36 5.64
CA SER A 8 -44.00 24.29 5.02
C SER A 8 -42.54 24.72 5.03
N ALA A 9 -41.91 24.64 6.20
CA ALA A 9 -40.47 24.58 6.32
C ALA A 9 -40.03 23.21 5.79
N SER A 10 -39.71 23.15 4.50
CA SER A 10 -39.04 22.00 3.92
C SER A 10 -37.57 22.06 4.35
N ASP A 11 -37.28 21.47 5.51
CA ASP A 11 -35.93 21.09 5.89
C ASP A 11 -35.47 19.98 4.93
N GLU A 12 -35.00 20.39 3.76
CA GLU A 12 -34.23 19.53 2.88
C GLU A 12 -32.90 19.27 3.60
N GLU A 13 -32.85 18.17 4.37
CA GLU A 13 -31.62 17.55 4.86
C GLU A 13 -30.65 17.43 3.69
N MET A 14 -29.77 18.42 3.58
CA MET A 14 -28.63 18.42 2.69
C MET A 14 -27.72 17.29 3.16
N ALA A 15 -27.94 16.10 2.60
CA ALA A 15 -27.08 14.94 2.77
C ALA A 15 -25.67 15.37 2.40
N VAL A 16 -24.87 15.72 3.41
CA VAL A 16 -23.48 16.12 3.26
C VAL A 16 -22.79 14.94 2.59
N ALA A 17 -22.42 15.11 1.31
CA ALA A 17 -21.69 14.10 0.58
C ALA A 17 -20.49 13.67 1.43
N PRO A 18 -20.27 12.36 1.61
CA PRO A 18 -19.22 11.88 2.49
C PRO A 18 -17.89 12.47 2.00
N PRO A 19 -17.00 12.88 2.92
CA PRO A 19 -15.81 13.65 2.58
C PRO A 19 -14.99 12.96 1.49
N GLU A 20 -14.69 13.66 0.39
CA GLU A 20 -13.97 13.09 -0.76
C GLU A 20 -12.53 12.65 -0.43
N ASN A 21 -12.05 13.08 0.74
CA ASN A 21 -10.69 12.91 1.21
C ASN A 21 -10.56 11.70 2.14
N ALA A 22 -9.54 10.88 1.87
CA ALA A 22 -9.13 9.73 2.67
C ALA A 22 -8.52 10.12 4.03
N CYS A 23 -7.95 11.31 4.13
CA CYS A 23 -7.19 11.72 5.30
C CYS A 23 -7.19 13.24 5.49
N ARG A 24 -6.72 13.69 6.66
CA ARG A 24 -6.62 15.11 7.04
C ARG A 24 -5.65 15.93 6.18
N ARG A 25 -4.84 15.27 5.34
CA ARG A 25 -3.92 15.92 4.38
C ARG A 25 -4.54 16.15 3.00
N GLY A 26 -5.82 15.81 2.80
CA GLY A 26 -6.52 16.05 1.53
C GLY A 26 -6.20 15.04 0.42
N HIS A 27 -5.66 13.86 0.75
CA HIS A 27 -5.47 12.80 -0.24
C HIS A 27 -6.81 12.17 -0.64
N ARG A 28 -6.96 11.79 -1.91
CA ARG A 28 -8.20 11.25 -2.47
C ARG A 28 -8.59 9.91 -1.84
N ARG A 29 -9.90 9.70 -1.64
CA ARG A 29 -10.46 8.42 -1.16
C ARG A 29 -10.12 7.21 -2.04
N SER A 30 -9.92 7.40 -3.34
CA SER A 30 -9.51 6.32 -4.25
C SER A 30 -8.14 5.70 -3.92
N MET A 31 -7.34 6.38 -3.08
CA MET A 31 -6.05 5.91 -2.60
C MET A 31 -6.11 5.50 -1.12
N ALA A 32 -7.30 5.39 -0.54
CA ALA A 32 -7.49 4.91 0.83
C ALA A 32 -7.48 3.38 0.87
N LEU A 33 -6.87 2.83 1.91
CA LEU A 33 -6.97 1.44 2.29
C LEU A 33 -7.69 1.38 3.61
N ASP A 34 -8.79 0.64 3.66
CA ASP A 34 -9.47 0.37 4.91
C ASP A 34 -8.66 -0.66 5.72
N THR A 35 -8.46 -0.36 7.00
CA THR A 35 -7.80 -1.26 7.93
C THR A 35 -8.83 -2.22 8.51
N VAL A 36 -8.39 -3.44 8.82
CA VAL A 36 -9.24 -4.49 9.40
C VAL A 36 -9.80 -4.07 10.77
N GLU A 37 -9.14 -3.12 11.44
CA GLU A 37 -9.54 -2.57 12.74
C GLU A 37 -10.53 -1.40 12.63
N GLY A 38 -11.04 -1.09 11.43
CA GLY A 38 -12.06 -0.05 11.22
C GLY A 38 -11.51 1.37 11.04
N GLY A 39 -10.23 1.50 10.70
CA GLY A 39 -9.59 2.75 10.27
C GLY A 39 -9.37 2.80 8.76
N SER A 40 -8.74 3.87 8.27
CA SER A 40 -8.22 3.91 6.90
C SER A 40 -6.89 4.64 6.83
N ILE A 41 -6.00 4.20 5.94
CA ILE A 41 -4.73 4.85 5.64
C ILE A 41 -4.63 5.07 4.13
N CYS A 42 -4.22 6.28 3.74
CA CYS A 42 -4.02 6.59 2.33
C CYS A 42 -2.64 6.08 1.84
N LEU A 43 -2.52 5.62 0.59
CA LEU A 43 -1.24 5.17 0.01
C LEU A 43 -0.11 6.21 0.14
N PRO A 44 -0.33 7.52 -0.09
CA PRO A 44 0.70 8.53 0.18
C PRO A 44 1.09 8.65 1.66
N CYS A 45 0.13 8.46 2.56
CA CYS A 45 0.35 8.49 4.00
C CYS A 45 1.17 7.28 4.43
N PHE A 46 0.84 6.10 3.87
CA PHE A 46 1.58 4.86 4.03
C PHE A 46 3.01 5.04 3.53
N ALA A 47 3.20 5.55 2.31
CA ALA A 47 4.52 5.81 1.73
C ALA A 47 5.37 6.72 2.63
N ALA A 48 4.81 7.83 3.11
CA ALA A 48 5.50 8.72 4.02
C ALA A 48 5.87 8.04 5.35
N LEU A 49 4.99 7.19 5.90
CA LEU A 49 5.24 6.46 7.13
C LEU A 49 6.40 5.47 6.97
N VAL A 50 6.42 4.68 5.88
CA VAL A 50 7.43 3.64 5.68
C VAL A 50 8.78 4.18 5.18
N SER A 51 8.82 5.39 4.63
CA SER A 51 10.06 6.03 4.18
C SER A 51 10.72 6.94 5.23
N ASP A 52 10.04 7.27 6.33
CA ASP A 52 10.59 8.17 7.35
C ASP A 52 11.40 7.40 8.42
N PRO A 53 12.70 7.68 8.59
CA PRO A 53 13.54 7.04 9.62
C PRO A 53 13.11 7.32 11.06
N HIS A 54 12.30 8.35 11.30
CA HIS A 54 11.80 8.68 12.63
C HIS A 54 10.47 8.00 12.94
N SER A 55 9.87 7.31 11.98
CA SER A 55 8.65 6.55 12.19
C SER A 55 8.90 5.39 13.16
N PRO A 56 8.08 5.24 14.22
CA PRO A 56 8.18 4.08 15.10
C PRO A 56 7.95 2.78 14.31
N THR A 57 8.88 1.83 14.43
CA THR A 57 8.85 0.54 13.71
C THR A 57 7.55 -0.24 13.91
N TYR A 58 6.92 -0.14 15.09
CA TYR A 58 5.61 -0.73 15.35
C TYR A 58 4.51 -0.19 14.42
N HIS A 59 4.49 1.11 14.14
CA HIS A 59 3.52 1.69 13.21
C HIS A 59 3.78 1.27 11.77
N VAL A 60 5.05 1.19 11.38
CA VAL A 60 5.45 0.71 10.04
C VAL A 60 5.04 -0.74 9.85
N SER A 61 5.34 -1.62 10.82
CA SER A 61 4.96 -3.03 10.79
C SER A 61 3.44 -3.22 10.78
N HIS A 62 2.71 -2.44 11.58
CA HIS A 62 1.26 -2.46 11.56
C HIS A 62 0.70 -2.04 10.20
N ALA A 63 1.20 -0.94 9.63
CA ALA A 63 0.76 -0.46 8.33
C ALA A 63 1.06 -1.47 7.21
N LEU A 64 2.25 -2.10 7.22
CA LEU A 64 2.59 -3.19 6.31
C LEU A 64 1.62 -4.36 6.46
N SER A 65 1.30 -4.76 7.69
CA SER A 65 0.36 -5.84 7.97
C SER A 65 -1.04 -5.52 7.44
N GLN A 66 -1.53 -4.29 7.62
CA GLN A 66 -2.82 -3.85 7.08
C GLN A 66 -2.83 -3.88 5.54
N LEU A 67 -1.76 -3.40 4.90
CA LEU A 67 -1.65 -3.44 3.44
C LEU A 67 -1.57 -4.89 2.92
N THR A 68 -0.79 -5.76 3.57
CA THR A 68 -0.71 -7.19 3.23
C THR A 68 -2.06 -7.89 3.38
N LEU A 69 -2.87 -7.51 4.38
CA LEU A 69 -4.24 -8.02 4.52
C LEU A 69 -5.16 -7.48 3.42
N ALA A 70 -5.05 -6.19 3.10
CA ALA A 70 -5.86 -5.55 2.07
C ALA A 70 -5.63 -6.19 0.68
N VAL A 71 -4.37 -6.48 0.32
CA VAL A 71 -4.03 -7.12 -0.97
C VAL A 71 -4.46 -8.60 -1.06
N ARG A 72 -5.02 -9.18 0.00
CA ARG A 72 -5.69 -10.50 -0.08
C ARG A 72 -7.02 -10.41 -0.80
N ASP A 73 -7.65 -9.24 -0.84
CA ASP A 73 -8.80 -8.99 -1.70
C ASP A 73 -8.33 -8.91 -3.16
N PRO A 74 -8.74 -9.85 -4.03
CA PRO A 74 -8.30 -9.88 -5.42
C PRO A 74 -8.75 -8.64 -6.22
N ASP A 75 -9.88 -8.02 -5.87
CA ASP A 75 -10.38 -6.84 -6.58
C ASP A 75 -9.53 -5.61 -6.24
N LEU A 76 -9.25 -5.39 -4.95
CA LEU A 76 -8.34 -4.33 -4.51
C LEU A 76 -6.92 -4.53 -5.04
N LEU A 77 -6.40 -5.77 -5.01
CA LEU A 77 -5.08 -6.07 -5.55
C LEU A 77 -4.98 -5.73 -7.04
N ARG A 78 -6.01 -6.04 -7.83
CA ARG A 78 -6.05 -5.69 -9.25
C ARG A 78 -6.01 -4.18 -9.45
N ASP A 79 -6.80 -3.44 -8.70
CA ASP A 79 -6.89 -1.99 -8.82
C ASP A 79 -5.60 -1.29 -8.37
N LEU A 80 -5.01 -1.78 -7.27
CA LEU A 80 -3.71 -1.33 -6.79
C LEU A 80 -2.60 -1.65 -7.80
N ARG A 81 -2.64 -2.82 -8.44
CA ARG A 81 -1.67 -3.18 -9.48
C ARG A 81 -1.78 -2.30 -10.72
N SER A 82 -3.00 -2.05 -11.21
CA SER A 82 -3.23 -1.28 -12.42
C SER A 82 -2.92 0.21 -12.24
N CYS A 83 -3.17 0.78 -11.06
CA CYS A 83 -3.09 2.22 -10.85
C CYS A 83 -1.91 2.68 -9.97
N HIS A 84 -1.41 1.82 -9.07
CA HIS A 84 -0.64 2.28 -7.91
C HIS A 84 0.60 1.43 -7.56
N ALA A 85 0.88 0.32 -8.25
CA ALA A 85 1.99 -0.57 -7.88
C ALA A 85 3.35 0.14 -7.88
N TYR A 86 3.63 0.90 -8.94
CA TYR A 86 4.90 1.64 -9.09
C TYR A 86 5.07 2.75 -8.03
N PHE A 87 3.97 3.27 -7.50
CA PHE A 87 4.02 4.25 -6.41
C PHE A 87 4.60 3.65 -5.12
N LEU A 88 4.37 2.36 -4.88
CA LEU A 88 4.83 1.65 -3.68
C LEU A 88 6.27 1.16 -3.78
N VAL A 89 6.82 0.97 -4.98
CA VAL A 89 8.17 0.44 -5.19
C VAL A 89 9.22 1.28 -4.44
N GLY A 90 9.22 2.60 -4.63
CA GLY A 90 10.17 3.49 -3.96
C GLY A 90 10.07 3.43 -2.42
N PRO A 91 8.89 3.70 -1.85
CA PRO A 91 8.70 3.67 -0.40
C PRO A 91 9.05 2.33 0.25
N LEU A 92 8.76 1.21 -0.40
CA LEU A 92 9.12 -0.12 0.12
C LEU A 92 10.63 -0.36 0.10
N VAL A 93 11.33 0.08 -0.94
CA VAL A 93 12.81 0.01 -0.99
C VAL A 93 13.45 0.95 0.04
N ASP A 94 12.86 2.12 0.26
CA ASP A 94 13.32 3.05 1.28
C ASP A 94 13.11 2.47 2.68
N ALA A 95 11.98 1.82 2.96
CA ALA A 95 11.75 1.12 4.22
C ALA A 95 12.83 0.07 4.52
N LEU A 96 13.24 -0.68 3.49
CA LEU A 96 14.35 -1.64 3.60
C LEU A 96 15.69 -0.97 3.90
N SER A 97 15.91 0.24 3.40
CA SER A 97 17.17 0.97 3.58
C SER A 97 17.23 1.67 4.94
N VAL A 98 16.08 2.12 5.43
CA VAL A 98 15.92 2.95 6.63
C VAL A 98 15.89 2.13 7.92
N PHE A 99 15.27 0.94 7.89
CA PHE A 99 15.08 0.11 9.08
C PHE A 99 15.98 -1.14 9.05
N ASP A 100 16.85 -1.31 10.04
CA ASP A 100 17.62 -2.54 10.28
C ASP A 100 16.82 -3.53 11.16
N ASP A 101 15.62 -3.88 10.71
CA ASP A 101 14.73 -4.83 11.39
C ASP A 101 14.40 -6.02 10.46
N GLU A 102 14.82 -7.22 10.85
CA GLU A 102 14.69 -8.45 10.06
C GLU A 102 13.22 -8.83 9.78
N PRO A 103 12.32 -8.96 10.79
CA PRO A 103 10.90 -9.21 10.55
C PRO A 103 10.23 -8.14 9.68
N LEU A 104 10.63 -6.88 9.80
CA LEU A 104 10.09 -5.81 8.96
C LEU A 104 10.52 -5.98 7.51
N ALA A 105 11.80 -6.28 7.28
CA ALA A 105 12.31 -6.56 5.94
C ALA A 105 11.58 -7.76 5.31
N ARG A 106 11.32 -8.81 6.09
CA ARG A 106 10.52 -9.96 5.65
C ARG A 106 9.09 -9.55 5.27
N GLN A 107 8.41 -8.74 6.08
CA GLN A 107 7.07 -8.24 5.77
C GLN A 107 7.04 -7.44 4.45
N VAL A 108 8.06 -6.60 4.20
CA VAL A 108 8.18 -5.86 2.94
C VAL A 108 8.38 -6.81 1.76
N MET A 109 9.26 -7.80 1.88
CA MET A 109 9.50 -8.78 0.81
C MET A 109 8.26 -9.66 0.52
N ASP A 110 7.54 -10.08 1.56
CA ASP A 110 6.29 -10.84 1.41
C ASP A 110 5.23 -10.00 0.68
N LEU A 111 5.09 -8.73 1.05
CA LEU A 111 4.17 -7.81 0.38
C LEU A 111 4.55 -7.60 -1.09
N VAL A 112 5.82 -7.39 -1.40
CA VAL A 112 6.29 -7.23 -2.79
C VAL A 112 6.05 -8.50 -3.59
N SER A 113 6.29 -9.67 -2.98
CA SER A 113 6.00 -10.96 -3.59
C SER A 113 4.51 -11.09 -3.90
N ASP A 114 3.64 -10.64 -2.99
CA ASP A 114 2.20 -10.61 -3.22
C ASP A 114 1.80 -9.64 -4.34
N LEU A 115 2.38 -8.44 -4.40
CA LEU A 115 2.12 -7.46 -5.45
C LEU A 115 2.56 -7.97 -6.84
N CYS A 116 3.72 -8.61 -6.90
CA CYS A 116 4.32 -9.10 -8.14
C CYS A 116 3.68 -10.42 -8.58
N PHE A 117 3.52 -11.41 -7.70
CA PHE A 117 3.28 -12.80 -8.13
C PHE A 117 1.93 -13.36 -7.74
N ARG A 118 1.16 -12.71 -6.84
CA ARG A 118 -0.17 -13.21 -6.47
C ARG A 118 -1.10 -13.21 -7.68
N CYS A 119 -1.58 -14.40 -8.04
CA CYS A 119 -2.54 -14.60 -9.12
C CYS A 119 -3.95 -14.21 -8.66
N ASP A 120 -4.68 -13.47 -9.49
CA ASP A 120 -6.12 -13.32 -9.32
C ASP A 120 -6.77 -14.59 -9.87
N ALA A 121 -7.64 -15.23 -9.08
CA ALA A 121 -8.39 -16.39 -9.58
C ALA A 121 -9.40 -16.00 -10.68
N ARG A 122 -9.62 -14.70 -10.90
CA ARG A 122 -10.58 -14.12 -11.85
C ARG A 122 -9.88 -13.24 -12.90
N GLY A 123 -9.27 -13.91 -13.87
CA GLY A 123 -9.29 -13.49 -15.28
C GLY A 123 -8.70 -12.12 -15.64
N LEU A 124 -7.37 -12.03 -15.71
CA LEU A 124 -6.68 -11.23 -16.73
C LEU A 124 -5.91 -12.20 -17.64
N SER A 125 -6.17 -12.13 -18.94
CA SER A 125 -5.58 -13.00 -19.97
C SER A 125 -4.04 -13.00 -19.88
N GLY A 126 -3.45 -14.20 -19.93
CA GLY A 126 -2.12 -14.53 -19.37
C GLY A 126 -0.87 -14.04 -20.11
N VAL A 127 -0.92 -12.93 -20.86
CA VAL A 127 0.27 -12.37 -21.53
C VAL A 127 0.64 -11.00 -20.94
N ASP A 128 -0.27 -10.03 -20.93
CA ASP A 128 0.00 -8.69 -20.39
C ASP A 128 0.28 -8.71 -18.89
N LYS A 129 -0.38 -9.61 -18.15
CA LYS A 129 -0.15 -9.80 -16.72
C LYS A 129 1.28 -10.23 -16.43
N ARG A 130 1.80 -11.24 -17.14
CA ARG A 130 3.17 -11.74 -16.92
C ARG A 130 4.23 -10.70 -17.27
N CYS A 131 3.98 -9.90 -18.30
CA CYS A 131 4.87 -8.79 -18.67
C CYS A 131 4.90 -7.72 -17.56
N PHE A 132 3.73 -7.31 -17.04
CA PHE A 132 3.66 -6.35 -15.93
C PHE A 132 4.35 -6.87 -14.67
N THR A 133 4.14 -8.14 -14.29
CA THR A 133 4.79 -8.71 -13.10
C THR A 133 6.30 -8.73 -13.22
N PHE A 134 6.82 -9.04 -14.41
CA PHE A 134 8.25 -9.05 -14.69
C PHE A 134 8.86 -7.65 -14.67
N SER A 135 8.13 -6.65 -15.19
CA SER A 135 8.58 -5.25 -15.13
C SER A 135 8.58 -4.70 -13.70
N LEU A 136 7.53 -4.98 -12.91
CA LEU A 136 7.42 -4.50 -11.54
C LEU A 136 8.47 -5.13 -10.62
N SER A 137 8.65 -6.46 -10.70
CA SER A 137 9.68 -7.15 -9.92
C SER A 137 11.09 -6.74 -10.36
N GLY A 138 11.31 -6.56 -11.66
CA GLY A 138 12.55 -6.06 -12.23
C GLY A 138 12.94 -4.69 -11.69
N ASP A 139 12.00 -3.74 -11.67
CA ASP A 139 12.22 -2.39 -11.12
C ASP A 139 12.51 -2.40 -9.62
N PHE A 140 11.84 -3.29 -8.87
CA PHE A 140 12.10 -3.46 -7.44
C PHE A 140 13.51 -4.00 -7.19
N ILE A 141 13.91 -5.05 -7.93
CA ILE A 141 15.25 -5.63 -7.85
C ILE A 141 16.31 -4.61 -8.26
N ALA A 142 16.08 -3.86 -9.34
CA ALA A 142 17.01 -2.83 -9.81
C ALA A 142 17.26 -1.76 -8.74
N ARG A 143 16.20 -1.26 -8.10
CA ARG A 143 16.33 -0.26 -7.04
C ARG A 143 17.00 -0.79 -5.78
N ILE A 144 16.75 -2.04 -5.41
CA ILE A 144 17.50 -2.69 -4.33
C ILE A 144 18.98 -2.81 -4.70
N ALA A 145 19.29 -3.26 -5.92
CA ALA A 145 20.66 -3.40 -6.39
C ALA A 145 21.40 -2.06 -6.38
N ASP A 146 20.75 -0.98 -6.82
CA ASP A 146 21.29 0.38 -6.76
C ASP A 146 21.60 0.80 -5.31
N ARG A 147 20.69 0.52 -4.37
CA ARG A 147 20.89 0.84 -2.95
C ARG A 147 21.99 0.01 -2.29
N LEU A 148 22.17 -1.25 -2.72
CA LEU A 148 23.25 -2.12 -2.26
C LEU A 148 24.59 -1.60 -2.79
N ALA A 149 24.64 -1.28 -4.09
CA ALA A 149 25.83 -0.74 -4.75
C ALA A 149 26.23 0.62 -4.17
N SER A 150 25.28 1.45 -3.76
CA SER A 150 25.55 2.74 -3.12
C SER A 150 25.92 2.63 -1.63
N GLY A 151 25.85 1.43 -1.03
CA GLY A 151 26.02 1.23 0.41
C GLY A 151 24.96 1.91 1.27
N ALA A 152 23.81 2.27 0.68
CA ALA A 152 22.72 2.96 1.38
C ALA A 152 21.76 1.98 2.08
N LEU A 153 21.85 0.69 1.77
CA LEU A 153 21.19 -0.36 2.51
C LEU A 153 21.99 -0.66 3.78
N ALA A 154 21.43 -0.29 4.93
CA ALA A 154 22.02 -0.56 6.25
C ALA A 154 21.87 -2.03 6.68
N TRP A 155 21.81 -2.96 5.73
CA TRP A 155 21.41 -4.32 6.02
C TRP A 155 22.44 -5.09 6.83
N SER A 156 21.96 -5.68 7.93
CA SER A 156 22.72 -6.72 8.62
C SER A 156 22.93 -7.94 7.72
N GLN A 157 23.98 -8.73 7.99
CA GLN A 157 24.31 -9.95 7.24
C GLN A 157 23.11 -10.93 7.15
N ARG A 158 22.21 -10.90 8.14
CA ARG A 158 20.98 -11.70 8.18
C ARG A 158 19.95 -11.29 7.14
N GLN A 159 19.76 -9.99 6.93
CA GLN A 159 18.81 -9.47 5.93
C GLN A 159 19.29 -9.77 4.50
N ILE A 160 20.60 -9.75 4.27
CA ILE A 160 21.20 -10.17 2.99
C ILE A 160 20.84 -11.64 2.67
N TYR A 161 20.86 -12.53 3.67
CA TYR A 161 20.46 -13.92 3.46
C TYR A 161 18.98 -14.05 3.09
N LEU A 162 18.09 -13.27 3.70
CA LEU A 162 16.66 -13.31 3.36
C LEU A 162 16.37 -12.92 1.91
N MET A 163 17.15 -11.98 1.36
CA MET A 163 17.07 -11.65 -0.05
C MET A 163 17.48 -12.79 -0.98
N ARG A 164 18.45 -13.59 -0.55
CA ARG A 164 18.91 -14.74 -1.33
C ARG A 164 17.80 -15.78 -1.50
N ASP A 165 16.91 -15.84 -0.52
CA ASP A 165 15.74 -16.72 -0.53
C ASP A 165 14.52 -16.04 -1.18
N PHE A 166 14.64 -14.81 -1.67
CA PHE A 166 13.59 -14.15 -2.45
C PHE A 166 13.37 -14.94 -3.74
N PRO A 167 12.14 -15.40 -4.03
CA PRO A 167 11.87 -16.22 -5.20
C PRO A 167 11.98 -15.36 -6.48
N ILE A 168 13.17 -15.31 -7.05
CA ILE A 168 13.39 -14.91 -8.44
C ILE A 168 13.08 -16.16 -9.27
N VAL A 169 11.82 -16.28 -9.71
CA VAL A 169 11.40 -17.34 -10.64
C VAL A 169 11.90 -17.02 -12.04
#